data_AF-D5T3B7-F1
#
_entry.id   AF-D5T3B7-F1
#
_cell.length_a   1.000
_cell.length_b   1.000
_cell.length_c   1.000
_cell.angle_alpha   90.00
_cell.angle_beta   90.00
_cell.angle_gamma   90.00
#
_symmetry.space_group_name_H-M   'P 1'
#
loop_
_entity.id
_entity.type
_entity.pdbx_description
1 polymer ?
#
loop_
_entity_poly.entity_id
_entity_poly.type
_entity_poly.pdbx_seq_one_letter_code
_entity_poly.pdbx_strand_id
1 'polypeptide(L)' 'MYSKSYYQTENMISQHNILRHLATLYEEEKIQPIATKTYYPINADNMKKAHADVESGHMIGKVTLVSWEGK' A
#
# COMPACT_ATOMS: atom_id res chain seq x y z
N MET A 1 -1.58 -9.33 -2.25
CA MET A 1 -1.97 -8.55 -3.45
C MET A 1 -1.56 -9.19 -4.77
N TYR A 2 -0.65 -10.18 -4.81
CA TYR A 2 -0.17 -10.74 -6.07
C TYR A 2 -0.52 -12.21 -6.32
N SER A 3 -1.04 -12.96 -5.35
CA SER A 3 -1.33 -14.39 -5.55
C SER A 3 -2.34 -14.63 -6.68
N LYS A 4 -3.44 -13.86 -6.73
CA LYS A 4 -4.46 -14.01 -7.78
C LYS A 4 -3.95 -13.70 -9.19
N SER A 5 -3.15 -12.65 -9.34
CA SER A 5 -2.52 -12.30 -10.62
C SER A 5 -1.40 -13.27 -11.00
N TYR A 6 -0.59 -13.70 -10.02
CA TYR A 6 0.53 -14.62 -10.24
C TYR A 6 0.05 -16.00 -10.70
N TYR A 7 -1.01 -16.53 -10.07
CA TYR A 7 -1.60 -17.82 -10.43
C TYR A 7 -2.75 -17.72 -11.44
N GLN A 8 -3.04 -16.52 -11.95
CA GLN A 8 -4.11 -16.27 -12.93
C GLN A 8 -5.45 -16.94 -12.56
N THR A 9 -5.83 -16.82 -11.29
CA THR A 9 -7.03 -17.48 -10.76
C THR A 9 -8.27 -17.01 -11.53
N GLU A 10 -9.22 -17.91 -11.79
CA GLU A 10 -10.46 -17.62 -12.54
C GLU A 10 -11.24 -16.41 -12.00
N ASN A 11 -11.16 -16.16 -10.68
CA ASN A 11 -11.83 -15.05 -10.01
C ASN A 11 -10.96 -13.81 -9.78
N MET A 12 -9.91 -13.57 -10.58
CA MET A 12 -8.99 -12.42 -10.43
C MET A 12 -9.73 -11.07 -10.37
N ILE A 13 -10.83 -10.94 -11.10
CA ILE A 13 -11.70 -9.73 -11.11
C ILE A 13 -12.22 -9.34 -9.72
N SER A 14 -12.31 -10.28 -8.78
CA SER A 14 -12.77 -9.99 -7.41
C SER A 14 -11.89 -8.96 -6.69
N GLN A 15 -10.59 -8.91 -6.97
CA GLN A 15 -9.69 -7.91 -6.37
C GLN A 15 -10.07 -6.49 -6.80
N HIS A 16 -10.39 -6.30 -8.07
CA HIS A 16 -10.89 -5.02 -8.60
C HIS A 16 -12.21 -4.61 -7.93
N ASN A 17 -13.14 -5.55 -7.79
CA ASN A 17 -14.44 -5.27 -7.15
C ASN A 17 -14.28 -4.86 -5.68
N ILE A 18 -13.39 -5.54 -4.94
CA ILE A 18 -13.06 -5.18 -3.54
C ILE A 18 -12.46 -3.78 -3.48
N LEU A 19 -11.49 -3.46 -4.34
CA LEU A 19 -10.86 -2.14 -4.36
C LEU A 19 -11.83 -1.01 -4.72
N ARG A 20 -12.76 -1.27 -5.66
CA ARG A 20 -13.83 -0.31 -6.00
C ARG A 20 -14.74 -0.05 -4.79
N HIS A 21 -15.13 -1.11 -4.08
CA HIS A 21 -15.97 -0.95 -2.89
C HIS A 21 -15.25 -0.16 -1.79
N LEU A 22 -13.96 -0.43 -1.56
CA LEU A 22 -13.15 0.35 -0.61
C LEU A 22 -13.06 1.82 -1.01
N ALA A 23 -12.93 2.14 -2.30
CA ALA A 23 -12.93 3.54 -2.77
C ALA A 23 -14.26 4.25 -2.44
N THR A 24 -15.40 3.60 -2.69
CA THR A 24 -16.71 4.14 -2.29
C THR A 24 -16.80 4.37 -0.79
N LEU A 25 -16.36 3.40 0.04
CA LEU A 25 -16.38 3.57 1.50
C LEU A 25 -15.48 4.72 1.98
N TYR A 26 -14.35 4.94 1.31
CA TYR A 26 -13.44 6.04 1.59
C TYR A 26 -14.06 7.39 1.23
N GLU A 27 -14.68 7.50 0.04
CA GLU A 27 -15.39 8.71 -0.40
C GLU A 27 -16.59 9.04 0.48
N GLU A 28 -17.27 8.02 1.02
CA GLU A 28 -18.35 8.15 2.00
C GLU A 28 -17.86 8.44 3.43
N GLU A 29 -16.56 8.65 3.62
CA GLU A 29 -15.90 8.89 4.92
C GLU A 29 -16.12 7.79 5.97
N LYS A 30 -16.51 6.58 5.54
CA LYS A 30 -16.73 5.43 6.43
C LYS A 30 -15.43 4.75 6.86
N ILE A 31 -14.35 4.97 6.12
CA ILE A 31 -13.01 4.47 6.42
C ILE A 31 -11.98 5.58 6.18
N GLN A 32 -10.83 5.49 6.86
CA GLN A 32 -9.74 6.46 6.74
C GLN A 32 -8.41 5.76 6.42
N PRO A 33 -7.43 6.45 5.82
CA PRO A 33 -6.11 5.90 5.55
C PRO A 33 -5.36 5.64 6.85
N ILE A 34 -4.56 4.58 6.87
CA ILE A 34 -3.76 4.16 8.05
C ILE A 34 -2.27 4.47 7.87
N ALA A 35 -1.92 5.35 6.93
CA ALA A 35 -0.52 5.75 6.73
C ALA A 35 -0.05 6.56 7.94
N THR A 36 0.98 6.06 8.62
CA THR A 36 1.54 6.66 9.85
C THR A 36 2.95 7.17 9.65
N LYS A 37 3.62 6.74 8.57
CA LYS A 37 4.98 7.15 8.21
C LYS A 37 5.11 7.29 6.71
N THR A 38 5.71 8.39 6.26
CA THR A 38 5.95 8.64 4.83
C THR A 38 7.40 9.02 4.58
N TYR A 39 8.04 8.37 3.61
CA TYR A 39 9.37 8.70 3.12
C TYR A 39 9.29 9.38 1.75
N TYR A 40 10.21 10.32 1.50
CA TYR A 40 10.35 11.04 0.25
C TYR A 40 11.84 11.16 -0.12
N PRO A 41 12.24 11.00 -1.40
CA PRO A 41 11.46 10.43 -2.50
C PRO A 41 11.45 8.88 -2.46
N ILE A 42 10.80 8.25 -3.44
CA ILE A 42 10.95 6.85 -3.79
C ILE A 42 12.36 6.65 -4.38
N ASN A 43 13.26 6.12 -3.56
CA ASN A 43 14.60 5.69 -3.93
C ASN A 43 15.05 4.48 -3.08
N ALA A 44 16.21 3.91 -3.40
CA ALA A 44 16.71 2.71 -2.74
C ALA A 44 16.98 2.91 -1.24
N ASP A 45 17.47 4.08 -0.84
CA ASP A 45 17.81 4.36 0.56
C ASP A 45 16.56 4.48 1.44
N ASN A 46 15.53 5.15 0.95
CA ASN A 46 14.24 5.21 1.65
C ASN A 46 13.51 3.87 1.64
N MET A 47 13.68 3.05 0.60
CA MET A 47 13.13 1.70 0.55
C MET A 47 13.75 0.83 1.65
N LYS A 48 15.08 0.87 1.84
CA LYS A 48 15.76 0.14 2.92
C LYS A 48 15.26 0.55 4.30
N LYS A 49 15.04 1.86 4.53
CA LYS A 49 14.50 2.36 5.80
C LYS A 49 13.08 1.84 6.07
N ALA A 50 12.19 1.91 5.08
CA ALA A 50 10.84 1.39 5.20
C ALA A 50 10.81 -0.13 5.42
N HIS A 51 11.71 -0.87 4.77
CA HIS A 51 11.90 -2.30 5.04
C HIS A 51 12.30 -2.55 6.49
N ALA A 52 13.32 -1.86 6.99
CA ALA A 52 13.76 -1.99 8.37
C ALA A 52 12.64 -1.67 9.39
N ASP A 53 11.81 -0.66 9.10
CA ASP A 53 10.64 -0.35 9.94
C ASP A 53 9.67 -1.54 10.00
N VAL A 54 9.30 -2.11 8.84
CA VAL A 54 8.35 -3.24 8.76
C VAL A 54 8.94 -4.49 9.40
N GLU A 55 10.20 -4.79 9.11
CA GLU A 55 10.93 -5.96 9.65
C GLU A 55 11.12 -5.88 11.16
N SER A 56 11.09 -4.68 11.75
CA SER A 56 11.15 -4.51 13.21
C SER A 56 9.94 -5.10 13.93
N GLY A 57 8.79 -5.25 13.27
CA GLY A 57 7.54 -5.76 13.88
C GLY A 57 6.84 -4.80 14.86
N HIS A 58 7.37 -3.60 15.08
CA HIS A 58 6.82 -2.62 16.03
C HIS A 58 5.94 -1.55 15.38
N MET A 59 5.73 -1.62 14.07
CA MET A 59 4.96 -0.63 13.33
C MET A 59 3.47 -0.69 13.67
N ILE A 60 2.88 0.49 13.90
CA ILE A 60 1.43 0.70 13.91
C ILE A 60 1.06 1.45 12.63
N GLY A 61 0.09 0.94 11.87
CA GLY A 61 -0.36 1.53 10.61
C GLY A 61 0.49 1.10 9.41
N LYS A 62 0.78 2.04 8.50
CA LYS A 62 1.49 1.76 7.25
C LYS A 62 2.58 2.79 6.94
N VAL A 63 3.72 2.29 6.43
CA VAL A 63 4.75 3.12 5.81
C VAL A 63 4.49 3.27 4.31
N THR A 64 4.65 4.48 3.79
CA THR A 64 4.54 4.80 2.37
C THR A 64 5.80 5.52 1.88
N LEU A 65 6.10 5.36 0.59
CA LEU A 65 7.11 6.17 -0.11
C LEU A 65 6.39 6.93 -1.22
N VAL A 66 6.69 8.21 -1.40
CA VAL A 66 6.00 9.09 -2.34
C VAL A 66 7.01 9.96 -3.10
N SER A 67 6.65 10.34 -4.33
CA SER A 67 7.43 11.14 -5.29
C SER A 67 8.68 10.43 -5.81
N TRP A 68 8.88 10.36 -7.12
CA TRP A 68 10.09 9.72 -7.66
C TRP A 68 11.30 10.67 -7.55
N GLU A 69 12.48 10.11 -7.28
CA GLU A 69 13.70 10.92 -7.31
C GLU A 69 13.93 11.49 -8.72
N GLY A 70 14.08 12.81 -8.81
CA GLY A 70 14.30 13.51 -10.08
C GLY A 70 13.04 13.82 -10.91
N LYS A 71 11.83 13.66 -10.34
CA LYS A 71 10.56 14.08 -10.96
C LYS A 71 9.64 14.80 -9.98
#